data_AF-A0A168KBV1-F1
#
_entry.id   AF-A0A168KBV1-F1
#
_cell.length_a   1.000
_cell.length_b   1.000
_cell.length_c   1.000
_cell.angle_alpha   90.00
_cell.angle_beta   90.00
_cell.angle_gamma   90.00
#
_symmetry.space_group_name_H-M   'P 1'
#
loop_
_entity.id
_entity.type
_entity.pdbx_description
1 polymer ?
#
loop_
_entity_poly.entity_id
_entity_poly.type
_entity_poly.pdbx_seq_one_letter_code
_entity_poly.pdbx_strand_id
1 'polypeptide(L)'
;MAKLSFVLLAISALAGSALAVSGNGHSTRYWDCCKPSCAWPGKASVSASVQTCSAGNSPLSDHNAKSGCDGGPSYTCANNSPWAVNTKLAYGFAATAINGGSESTWCCACYKLTFTSGPVAGQEMVVQSVNTGSDISNNQFDLLIPGGGVGLFNGCASQYSGGLPGAQYGGVSSRAECGQMPQPLRAGCLWRFDWFKNADNPTFAFAQVRCPSALLAVSGCKRTDDNSFPAA
;
A
#
# COMPACT_ATOMS: atom_id res chain seq x y z
N MET A 1 61.65 24.11 17.30
CA MET A 1 60.99 23.12 16.42
C MET A 1 59.92 22.40 17.24
N ALA A 2 58.67 22.83 17.20
CA ALA A 2 57.58 22.23 17.96
C ALA A 2 56.89 21.15 17.09
N LYS A 3 56.83 19.92 17.61
CA LYS A 3 56.17 18.78 16.97
C LYS A 3 54.65 18.92 17.12
N LEU A 4 53.94 19.03 16.01
CA LEU A 4 52.48 19.04 15.97
C LEU A 4 51.98 17.59 15.82
N SER A 5 51.49 17.01 16.91
CA SER A 5 50.85 15.69 16.90
C SER A 5 49.39 15.83 16.48
N PHE A 6 49.04 15.27 15.31
CA PHE A 6 47.66 15.14 14.86
C PHE A 6 47.00 13.95 15.57
N VAL A 7 46.01 14.23 16.42
CA VAL A 7 45.11 13.23 16.97
C VAL A 7 43.98 13.01 15.95
N LEU A 8 43.94 11.84 15.33
CA LEU A 8 42.85 11.42 14.45
C LEU A 8 41.65 11.04 15.35
N LEU A 9 40.63 11.90 15.41
CA LEU A 9 39.38 11.58 16.08
C LEU A 9 38.56 10.67 15.15
N ALA A 10 38.51 9.37 15.46
CA ALA A 10 37.61 8.44 14.78
C ALA A 10 36.17 8.71 15.25
N ILE A 11 35.39 9.41 14.42
CA ILE A 11 33.95 9.59 14.66
C ILE A 11 33.26 8.30 14.25
N SER A 12 33.00 7.41 15.21
CA SER A 12 32.08 6.29 15.03
C SER A 12 30.66 6.83 14.94
N ALA A 13 30.12 6.91 13.71
CA ALA A 13 28.71 7.21 13.51
C ALA A 13 27.88 6.04 14.06
N LEU A 14 27.27 6.22 15.23
CA LEU A 14 26.16 5.37 15.66
C LEU A 14 24.99 5.65 14.71
N ALA A 15 24.77 4.76 13.74
CA ALA A 15 23.53 4.71 12.99
C ALA A 15 22.40 4.39 13.98
N GLY A 16 21.73 5.41 14.49
CA GLY A 16 20.52 5.24 15.28
C GLY A 16 19.47 4.59 14.42
N SER A 17 19.05 3.37 14.77
CA SER A 17 17.85 2.75 14.21
C SER A 17 16.69 3.70 14.44
N ALA A 18 16.01 4.14 13.39
CA ALA A 18 14.76 4.85 13.54
C ALA A 18 13.80 3.96 14.35
N LEU A 19 13.04 4.54 15.27
CA LEU A 19 12.01 3.79 16.00
C LEU A 19 10.95 3.35 15.00
N ALA A 20 11.00 2.07 14.60
CA ALA A 20 10.00 1.46 13.74
C ALA A 20 8.62 1.57 14.43
N VAL A 21 7.66 2.25 13.80
CA VAL A 21 6.30 2.29 14.35
C VAL A 21 5.71 0.88 14.33
N SER A 22 5.07 0.49 15.42
CA SER A 22 4.44 -0.81 15.58
C SER A 22 3.22 -0.69 16.48
N GLY A 23 2.36 -1.71 16.45
CA GLY A 23 1.18 -1.73 17.29
C GLY A 23 0.14 -2.73 16.80
N ASN A 24 -1.08 -2.58 17.32
CA ASN A 24 -2.25 -3.29 16.80
C ASN A 24 -3.05 -2.36 15.90
N GLY A 25 -3.73 -2.96 14.93
CA GLY A 25 -4.62 -2.27 14.00
C GLY A 25 -5.74 -3.17 13.50
N HIS A 26 -6.62 -2.58 12.71
CA HIS A 26 -7.72 -3.24 12.03
C HIS A 26 -7.65 -2.99 10.53
N SER A 27 -8.19 -3.92 9.75
CA SER A 27 -8.24 -3.78 8.31
C SER A 27 -9.64 -3.51 7.80
N THR A 28 -9.69 -2.87 6.65
CA THR A 28 -10.80 -2.93 5.71
C THR A 28 -10.27 -3.39 4.35
N ARG A 29 -11.12 -3.39 3.33
CA ARG A 29 -10.73 -3.72 1.95
C ARG A 29 -11.38 -2.72 1.00
N TYR A 30 -10.63 -2.27 0.00
CA TYR A 30 -11.14 -1.34 -1.00
C TYR A 30 -10.44 -1.46 -2.35
N TRP A 31 -11.10 -0.94 -3.38
CA TRP A 31 -10.52 -0.62 -4.68
C TRP A 31 -11.43 0.41 -5.37
N ASP A 32 -11.07 1.69 -5.29
CA ASP A 32 -11.84 2.82 -5.82
C ASP A 32 -11.33 3.32 -7.19
N CYS A 33 -10.21 2.75 -7.65
CA CYS A 33 -9.46 3.14 -8.85
C CYS A 33 -8.85 4.55 -8.81
N CYS A 34 -9.03 5.33 -7.74
CA CYS A 34 -8.53 6.69 -7.64
C CYS A 34 -7.01 6.73 -7.75
N LYS A 35 -6.47 7.88 -8.15
CA LYS A 35 -5.04 8.16 -7.95
C LYS A 35 -4.71 8.06 -6.45
N PRO A 36 -3.76 7.22 -6.03
CA PRO A 36 -3.35 7.12 -4.63
C PRO A 36 -2.76 8.44 -4.13
N SER A 37 -2.97 8.80 -2.86
CA SER A 37 -2.50 10.07 -2.31
C SER A 37 -0.97 10.20 -2.34
N CYS A 38 -0.22 9.11 -2.13
CA CYS A 38 1.24 9.10 -2.19
C CYS A 38 1.80 9.14 -3.63
N ALA A 39 0.93 9.17 -4.65
CA ALA A 39 1.32 9.43 -6.04
C ALA A 39 1.52 10.93 -6.33
N TRP A 40 1.11 11.82 -5.42
CA TRP A 40 1.38 13.25 -5.54
C TRP A 40 2.83 13.57 -5.12
N PRO A 41 3.57 14.38 -5.90
CA PRO A 41 4.88 14.88 -5.49
C PRO A 41 4.82 15.63 -4.16
N GLY A 42 5.90 15.55 -3.38
CA GLY A 42 6.06 16.31 -2.12
C GLY A 42 5.32 15.74 -0.91
N LYS A 43 4.64 14.59 -1.03
CA LYS A 43 3.95 13.95 0.11
C LYS A 43 4.88 13.36 1.16
N ALA A 44 6.05 12.87 0.75
CA ALA A 44 7.08 12.33 1.63
C ALA A 44 8.47 12.44 0.97
N SER A 45 9.54 12.19 1.74
CA SER A 45 10.90 12.09 1.21
C SER A 45 11.11 10.71 0.56
N VAL A 46 10.96 10.65 -0.77
CA VAL A 46 10.96 9.41 -1.55
C VAL A 46 11.78 9.58 -2.84
N SER A 47 12.22 8.46 -3.43
CA SER A 47 12.95 8.43 -4.70
C SER A 47 12.12 8.92 -5.90
N ALA A 48 10.83 8.60 -5.88
CA ALA A 48 9.80 9.02 -6.83
C ALA A 48 8.44 8.83 -6.16
N SER A 49 7.40 9.52 -6.63
CA SER A 49 6.03 9.28 -6.17
C SER A 49 5.52 7.91 -6.64
N VAL A 50 4.49 7.40 -5.98
CA VAL A 50 3.83 6.15 -6.42
C VAL A 50 3.39 6.26 -7.89
N GLN A 51 3.74 5.25 -8.69
CA GLN A 51 3.38 5.13 -10.08
C GLN A 51 1.85 5.05 -10.24
N THR A 52 1.29 5.87 -11.13
CA THR A 52 -0.11 5.82 -11.54
C THR A 52 -0.25 5.36 -12.97
N CYS A 53 -1.46 4.99 -13.36
CA CYS A 53 -1.74 4.47 -14.69
C CYS A 53 -2.91 5.21 -15.34
N SER A 54 -2.91 5.19 -16.67
CA SER A 54 -4.06 5.53 -17.50
C SER A 54 -5.23 4.56 -17.28
N ALA A 55 -6.39 4.88 -17.86
CA ALA A 55 -7.54 3.96 -17.85
C ALA A 55 -7.23 2.58 -18.45
N GLY A 56 -6.33 2.53 -19.44
CA GLY A 56 -5.84 1.29 -20.04
C GLY A 56 -4.72 0.58 -19.26
N ASN A 57 -4.47 0.92 -18.00
CA ASN A 57 -3.41 0.35 -17.15
C ASN A 57 -1.97 0.54 -17.67
N SER A 58 -1.74 1.50 -18.56
CA SER A 58 -0.38 1.93 -18.95
C SER A 58 0.17 2.96 -17.96
N PRO A 59 1.43 2.83 -17.48
CA PRO A 59 2.05 3.79 -16.57
C PRO A 59 2.06 5.23 -17.12
N LEU A 60 1.83 6.21 -16.24
CA LEU A 60 1.91 7.64 -16.56
C LEU A 60 3.18 8.26 -15.98
N SER A 61 3.92 9.02 -16.79
CA SER A 61 5.11 9.75 -16.32
C SER A 61 4.77 11.05 -15.58
N ASP A 62 3.60 11.64 -15.83
CA ASP A 62 3.17 12.87 -15.19
C ASP A 62 2.52 12.59 -13.83
N HIS A 63 3.32 12.71 -12.77
CA HIS A 63 2.83 12.60 -11.39
C HIS A 63 1.95 13.77 -10.94
N ASN A 64 1.84 14.86 -11.71
CA ASN A 64 0.90 15.96 -11.45
C ASN A 64 -0.45 15.76 -12.16
N ALA A 65 -0.59 14.72 -12.99
CA ALA A 65 -1.85 14.41 -13.66
C ALA A 65 -2.99 14.25 -12.63
N LYS A 66 -4.12 14.87 -12.93
CA LYS A 66 -5.31 14.89 -12.07
C LYS A 66 -5.87 13.48 -11.89
N SER A 67 -6.42 13.20 -10.71
CA SER A 67 -7.04 11.91 -10.38
C SER A 67 -8.26 11.63 -11.28
N GLY A 68 -8.47 10.38 -11.69
CA GLY A 68 -9.71 9.95 -12.35
C GLY A 68 -10.97 10.10 -11.48
N CYS A 69 -10.81 10.15 -10.16
CA CYS A 69 -11.88 10.49 -9.22
C CYS A 69 -12.20 12.00 -9.17
N ASP A 70 -11.41 12.80 -9.87
CA ASP A 70 -11.60 14.24 -10.03
C ASP A 70 -11.55 14.61 -11.53
N GLY A 71 -11.98 13.70 -12.41
CA GLY A 71 -12.10 13.93 -13.85
C GLY A 71 -10.78 13.97 -14.65
N GLY A 72 -9.67 13.54 -14.06
CA GLY A 72 -8.37 13.43 -14.73
C GLY A 72 -8.06 12.03 -15.31
N PRO A 73 -6.88 11.85 -15.91
CA PRO A 73 -6.52 10.59 -16.58
C PRO A 73 -5.78 9.59 -15.67
N SER A 74 -5.50 9.94 -14.40
CA SER A 74 -4.64 9.17 -13.50
C SER A 74 -5.42 8.28 -12.54
N TYR A 75 -5.15 6.98 -12.57
CA TYR A 75 -5.78 5.94 -11.76
C TYR A 75 -4.74 5.11 -10.99
N THR A 76 -5.21 4.33 -10.02
CA THR A 76 -4.40 3.25 -9.43
C THR A 76 -4.04 2.21 -10.51
N CYS A 77 -2.76 1.83 -10.60
CA CYS A 77 -2.32 0.76 -11.49
C CYS A 77 -2.81 -0.61 -11.00
N ALA A 78 -3.29 -1.47 -11.91
CA ALA A 78 -3.77 -2.80 -11.57
C ALA A 78 -2.72 -3.70 -10.90
N ASN A 79 -1.43 -3.48 -11.17
CA ASN A 79 -0.34 -4.22 -10.51
C ASN A 79 -0.14 -3.85 -9.03
N ASN A 80 -0.81 -2.81 -8.52
CA ASN A 80 -0.95 -2.57 -7.08
C ASN A 80 -1.95 -3.53 -6.40
N SER A 81 -2.35 -4.60 -7.09
CA SER A 81 -3.09 -5.73 -6.52
C SER A 81 -2.22 -6.55 -5.56
N PRO A 82 -2.82 -7.25 -4.58
CA PRO A 82 -2.09 -8.13 -3.68
C PRO A 82 -1.79 -9.47 -4.34
N TRP A 83 -0.75 -10.15 -3.86
CA TRP A 83 -0.39 -11.50 -4.31
C TRP A 83 0.19 -12.35 -3.18
N ALA A 84 0.01 -13.66 -3.29
CA ALA A 84 0.64 -14.63 -2.39
C ALA A 84 2.09 -14.86 -2.79
N VAL A 85 3.02 -14.79 -1.83
CA VAL A 85 4.40 -15.26 -2.00
C VAL A 85 4.46 -16.76 -1.72
N ASN A 86 3.75 -17.20 -0.69
CA ASN A 86 3.52 -18.60 -0.35
C ASN A 86 2.23 -18.71 0.49
N THR A 87 1.96 -19.87 1.09
CA THR A 87 0.73 -20.09 1.87
C THR A 87 0.66 -19.28 3.18
N LYS A 88 1.79 -18.75 3.68
CA LYS A 88 1.86 -17.97 4.92
C LYS A 88 2.11 -16.48 4.68
N LEU A 89 2.74 -16.10 3.57
CA LEU A 89 3.15 -14.73 3.26
C LEU A 89 2.48 -14.21 1.99
N ALA A 90 1.92 -13.01 2.07
CA ALA A 90 1.49 -12.21 0.92
C ALA A 90 2.15 -10.83 0.89
N TYR A 91 2.17 -10.23 -0.29
CA TYR A 91 2.53 -8.83 -0.49
C TYR A 91 1.36 -8.05 -1.06
N GLY A 92 1.31 -6.74 -0.82
CA GLY A 92 0.31 -5.87 -1.41
C GLY A 92 0.47 -4.41 -0.99
N PHE A 93 -0.63 -3.68 -1.07
CA PHE A 93 -0.66 -2.23 -0.86
C PHE A 93 -1.86 -1.87 0.02
N ALA A 94 -1.79 -0.71 0.67
CA ALA A 94 -2.87 -0.23 1.52
C ALA A 94 -2.98 1.30 1.52
N ALA A 95 -4.17 1.79 1.84
CA ALA A 95 -4.31 3.10 2.44
C ALA A 95 -4.09 2.99 3.96
N THR A 96 -3.38 3.93 4.57
CA THR A 96 -3.04 3.83 6.00
C THR A 96 -3.35 5.12 6.75
N ALA A 97 -3.82 4.97 7.98
CA ALA A 97 -3.88 6.03 8.99
C ALA A 97 -3.27 5.52 10.29
N ILE A 98 -2.02 5.91 10.56
CA ILE A 98 -1.23 5.41 11.68
C ILE A 98 -1.16 6.49 12.77
N ASN A 99 -1.42 6.09 14.00
CA ASN A 99 -1.44 6.99 15.15
C ASN A 99 -0.10 7.70 15.34
N GLY A 100 -0.16 9.01 15.54
CA GLY A 100 1.04 9.87 15.68
C GLY A 100 1.81 10.10 14.37
N GLY A 101 1.30 9.60 13.24
CA GLY A 101 1.90 9.79 11.92
C GLY A 101 1.17 10.81 11.04
N SER A 102 1.71 11.01 9.85
CA SER A 102 1.08 11.75 8.74
C SER A 102 1.49 11.12 7.40
N GLU A 103 0.97 11.63 6.29
CA GLU A 103 1.42 11.20 4.95
C GLU A 103 2.95 11.26 4.80
N SER A 104 3.61 12.27 5.39
CA SER A 104 5.07 12.39 5.34
C SER A 104 5.81 11.21 5.99
N THR A 105 5.20 10.57 6.99
CA THR A 105 5.80 9.45 7.73
C THR A 105 5.42 8.09 7.17
N TRP A 106 4.21 7.92 6.64
CA TRP A 106 3.76 6.61 6.14
C TRP A 106 3.83 6.45 4.62
N CYS A 107 3.80 7.54 3.82
CA CYS A 107 3.81 7.36 2.38
C CYS A 107 5.05 6.59 1.93
N CYS A 108 4.77 5.51 1.20
CA CYS A 108 5.72 4.53 0.67
C CYS A 108 6.49 3.72 1.72
N ALA A 109 6.14 3.83 3.01
CA ALA A 109 6.64 2.95 4.05
C ALA A 109 6.02 1.56 3.91
N CYS A 110 6.76 0.53 4.31
CA CYS A 110 6.25 -0.84 4.36
C CYS A 110 6.01 -1.30 5.79
N TYR A 111 4.98 -2.13 5.95
CA TYR A 111 4.56 -2.67 7.23
C TYR A 111 4.33 -4.16 7.09
N LYS A 112 4.92 -4.96 7.98
CA LYS A 112 4.55 -6.36 8.12
C LYS A 112 3.36 -6.45 9.06
N LEU A 113 2.26 -7.00 8.54
CA LEU A 113 1.05 -7.31 9.26
C LEU A 113 1.08 -8.80 9.62
N THR A 114 0.78 -9.12 10.87
CA THR A 114 0.49 -10.48 11.32
C THR A 114 -0.96 -10.52 11.76
N PHE A 115 -1.81 -11.19 10.99
CA PHE A 115 -3.24 -11.22 11.28
C PHE A 115 -3.53 -11.95 12.60
N THR A 116 -4.42 -11.40 13.41
CA THR A 116 -4.77 -11.89 14.75
C THR A 116 -6.20 -12.41 14.84
N SER A 117 -7.01 -12.26 13.80
CA SER A 117 -8.39 -12.77 13.75
C SER A 117 -8.80 -13.19 12.33
N GLY A 118 -9.99 -13.81 12.23
CA GLY A 118 -10.53 -14.33 10.98
C GLY A 118 -9.81 -15.59 10.46
N PRO A 119 -10.18 -16.08 9.26
CA PRO A 119 -9.64 -17.32 8.70
C PRO A 119 -8.15 -17.24 8.30
N VAL A 120 -7.58 -16.04 8.35
CA VAL A 120 -6.19 -15.73 8.01
C VAL A 120 -5.31 -15.49 9.25
N ALA A 121 -5.83 -15.69 10.46
CA ALA A 121 -5.04 -15.53 11.69
C ALA A 121 -3.74 -16.35 11.62
N GLY A 122 -2.62 -15.71 11.97
CA GLY A 122 -1.26 -16.28 11.87
C GLY A 122 -0.61 -16.18 10.49
N GLN A 123 -1.34 -15.80 9.44
CA GLN A 123 -0.74 -15.42 8.15
C GLN A 123 -0.13 -14.01 8.24
N GLU A 124 0.86 -13.76 7.39
CA GLU A 124 1.61 -12.52 7.34
C GLU A 124 1.40 -11.83 5.98
N MET A 125 1.27 -10.51 6.00
CA MET A 125 1.19 -9.70 4.79
C MET A 125 2.12 -8.50 4.93
N VAL A 126 3.01 -8.29 3.96
CA VAL A 126 3.80 -7.04 3.90
C VAL A 126 3.12 -6.09 2.93
N VAL A 127 2.75 -4.91 3.40
CA VAL A 127 2.06 -3.91 2.60
C VAL A 127 2.90 -2.65 2.48
N GLN A 128 2.88 -2.02 1.30
CA GLN A 128 3.34 -0.65 1.15
C GLN A 128 2.17 0.32 1.26
N SER A 129 2.32 1.36 2.08
CA SER A 129 1.34 2.45 2.17
C SER A 129 1.45 3.35 0.94
N VAL A 130 0.37 3.43 0.16
CA VAL A 130 0.31 4.23 -1.08
C VAL A 130 -0.76 5.30 -1.03
N ASN A 131 -1.62 5.28 -0.02
CA ASN A 131 -2.77 6.17 0.09
C ASN A 131 -3.07 6.50 1.55
N THR A 132 -3.91 7.52 1.76
CA THR A 132 -4.64 7.74 3.01
C THR A 132 -6.05 8.22 2.68
N GLY A 133 -6.98 8.08 3.63
CA GLY A 133 -8.38 8.50 3.50
C GLY A 133 -8.80 9.31 4.73
N SER A 134 -9.79 10.18 4.58
CA SER A 134 -10.34 10.95 5.71
C SER A 134 -11.20 10.11 6.65
N ASP A 135 -11.65 8.95 6.19
CA ASP A 135 -12.53 8.00 6.86
C ASP A 135 -11.77 6.87 7.57
N ILE A 136 -10.45 6.80 7.42
CA ILE A 136 -9.60 5.81 8.09
C ILE A 136 -8.86 6.44 9.28
N SER A 137 -8.77 5.72 10.40
CA SER A 137 -8.15 6.22 11.64
C SER A 137 -7.69 5.09 12.55
N ASN A 138 -6.97 5.41 13.64
CA ASN A 138 -6.66 4.45 14.71
C ASN A 138 -5.88 3.20 14.25
N ASN A 139 -4.77 3.40 13.52
CA ASN A 139 -3.97 2.31 12.92
C ASN A 139 -4.76 1.45 11.92
N GLN A 140 -5.68 2.05 11.18
CA GLN A 140 -6.41 1.36 10.12
C GLN A 140 -5.54 1.20 8.87
N PHE A 141 -5.57 -0.01 8.32
CA PHE A 141 -5.00 -0.35 7.02
C PHE A 141 -6.13 -0.80 6.09
N ASP A 142 -6.51 0.05 5.15
CA ASP A 142 -7.48 -0.30 4.12
C ASP A 142 -6.77 -1.02 2.99
N LEU A 143 -6.92 -2.34 2.92
CA LEU A 143 -6.16 -3.18 2.01
C LEU A 143 -6.65 -2.98 0.59
N LEU A 144 -5.73 -2.68 -0.32
CA LEU A 144 -6.03 -2.43 -1.72
C LEU A 144 -6.28 -3.76 -2.43
N ILE A 145 -7.55 -4.15 -2.55
CA ILE A 145 -7.98 -5.47 -3.04
C ILE A 145 -9.05 -5.23 -4.11
N PRO A 146 -8.80 -5.56 -5.40
CA PRO A 146 -9.80 -5.40 -6.44
C PRO A 146 -11.10 -6.12 -6.08
N GLY A 147 -12.21 -5.39 -6.14
CA GLY A 147 -13.52 -5.91 -5.74
C GLY A 147 -13.73 -5.89 -4.23
N GLY A 148 -12.93 -5.15 -3.47
CA GLY A 148 -13.15 -4.85 -2.05
C GLY A 148 -14.22 -3.79 -1.78
N GLY A 149 -14.68 -3.11 -2.84
CA GLY A 149 -15.65 -2.00 -2.76
C GLY A 149 -14.98 -0.67 -3.06
N VAL A 150 -15.69 0.23 -3.71
CA VAL A 150 -15.17 1.55 -4.10
C VAL A 150 -15.22 2.56 -2.95
N GLY A 151 -16.08 2.33 -1.95
CA GLY A 151 -16.22 3.23 -0.81
C GLY A 151 -16.84 4.58 -1.22
N LEU A 152 -16.28 5.66 -0.69
CA LEU A 152 -16.80 7.03 -0.90
C LEU A 152 -16.64 7.52 -2.33
N PHE A 153 -15.53 7.18 -2.99
CA PHE A 153 -15.22 7.62 -4.35
C PHE A 153 -15.36 6.45 -5.33
N ASN A 154 -15.77 6.73 -6.57
CA ASN A 154 -15.89 5.69 -7.59
C ASN A 154 -15.20 6.11 -8.88
N GLY A 155 -13.87 6.15 -8.86
CA GLY A 155 -13.07 6.35 -10.07
C GLY A 155 -13.19 5.18 -11.04
N CYS A 156 -13.57 4.01 -10.56
CA CYS A 156 -13.71 2.84 -11.41
C CYS A 156 -14.81 3.00 -12.46
N ALA A 157 -15.87 3.77 -12.16
CA ALA A 157 -16.92 4.10 -13.12
C ALA A 157 -16.40 4.91 -14.32
N SER A 158 -15.35 5.73 -14.14
CA SER A 158 -14.69 6.45 -15.23
C SER A 158 -13.54 5.67 -15.86
N GLN A 159 -12.89 4.77 -15.10
CA GLN A 159 -11.78 3.95 -15.61
C GLN A 159 -12.23 2.82 -16.52
N TYR A 160 -13.28 2.10 -16.12
CA TYR A 160 -13.75 0.88 -16.79
C TYR A 160 -15.20 1.05 -17.22
N SER A 161 -15.48 0.71 -18.48
CA SER A 161 -16.85 0.72 -18.99
C SER A 161 -17.74 -0.20 -18.16
N GLY A 162 -18.77 0.37 -17.51
CA GLY A 162 -19.68 -0.36 -16.63
C GLY A 162 -19.26 -0.43 -15.15
N GLY A 163 -18.10 0.13 -14.78
CA GLY A 163 -17.59 0.10 -13.42
C GLY A 163 -17.13 -1.30 -12.96
N LEU A 164 -16.99 -1.49 -11.66
CA LEU A 164 -16.70 -2.79 -11.06
C LEU A 164 -17.97 -3.38 -10.42
N PRO A 165 -18.14 -4.73 -10.45
CA PRO A 165 -19.22 -5.40 -9.74
C PRO A 165 -19.06 -5.30 -8.21
N GLY A 166 -20.16 -5.59 -7.51
CA GLY A 166 -20.21 -5.70 -6.06
C GLY A 166 -20.81 -4.48 -5.35
N ALA A 167 -20.95 -4.60 -4.04
CA ALA A 167 -21.47 -3.53 -3.20
C ALA A 167 -20.48 -2.36 -3.09
N GLN A 168 -21.01 -1.15 -2.85
CA GLN A 168 -20.18 0.05 -2.65
C GLN A 168 -19.12 -0.15 -1.55
N TYR A 169 -19.52 -0.74 -0.42
CA TYR A 169 -18.63 -1.14 0.67
C TYR A 169 -18.59 -2.66 0.77
N GLY A 170 -17.40 -3.25 0.79
CA GLY A 170 -17.19 -4.70 0.84
C GLY A 170 -17.16 -5.39 -0.53
N GLY A 171 -17.63 -4.72 -1.59
CA GLY A 171 -17.45 -5.13 -2.98
C GLY A 171 -18.13 -6.45 -3.34
N VAL A 172 -17.45 -7.29 -4.12
CA VAL A 172 -18.00 -8.56 -4.59
C VAL A 172 -18.25 -9.51 -3.41
N SER A 173 -19.26 -10.37 -3.53
CA SER A 173 -19.67 -11.30 -2.46
C SER A 173 -19.13 -12.72 -2.66
N SER A 174 -18.73 -13.05 -3.88
CA SER A 174 -18.31 -14.39 -4.27
C SER A 174 -17.10 -14.38 -5.19
N ARG A 175 -16.30 -15.45 -5.13
CA ARG A 175 -15.15 -15.67 -6.02
C ARG A 175 -15.54 -15.66 -7.50
N ALA A 176 -16.76 -16.11 -7.83
CA ALA A 176 -17.26 -16.18 -9.20
C ALA A 176 -17.43 -14.79 -9.84
N GLU A 177 -17.80 -13.77 -9.05
CA GLU A 177 -17.92 -12.38 -9.53
C GLU A 177 -16.59 -11.81 -10.01
N CYS A 178 -15.44 -12.36 -9.59
CA CYS A 178 -14.15 -11.96 -10.15
C CYS A 178 -14.04 -12.21 -11.67
N GLY A 179 -14.85 -13.11 -12.24
CA GLY A 179 -14.94 -13.31 -13.69
C GLY A 179 -15.48 -12.09 -14.44
N GLN A 180 -16.24 -11.22 -13.77
CA GLN A 180 -16.82 -9.99 -14.32
C GLN A 180 -15.85 -8.80 -14.22
N MET A 181 -14.75 -8.93 -13.49
CA MET A 181 -13.75 -7.87 -13.35
C MET A 181 -12.97 -7.64 -14.65
N PRO A 182 -12.50 -6.42 -14.92
CA PRO A 182 -11.49 -6.16 -15.95
C PRO A 182 -10.30 -7.10 -15.79
N GLN A 183 -9.79 -7.61 -16.92
CA GLN A 183 -8.75 -8.66 -16.91
C GLN A 183 -7.56 -8.36 -15.97
N PRO A 184 -7.00 -7.13 -15.94
CA PRO A 184 -5.86 -6.81 -15.07
C PRO A 184 -6.15 -6.94 -13.57
N LEU A 185 -7.41 -6.86 -13.16
CA LEU A 185 -7.84 -6.87 -11.76
C LEU A 185 -8.26 -8.26 -11.26
N ARG A 186 -8.44 -9.22 -12.16
CA ARG A 186 -8.98 -10.55 -11.81
C ARG A 186 -8.09 -11.28 -10.80
N ALA A 187 -6.78 -11.24 -10.97
CA ALA A 187 -5.85 -11.94 -10.07
C ALA A 187 -5.94 -11.41 -8.63
N GLY A 188 -5.95 -10.09 -8.44
CA GLY A 188 -6.12 -9.48 -7.12
C GLY A 188 -7.49 -9.75 -6.52
N CYS A 189 -8.55 -9.77 -7.33
CA CYS A 189 -9.88 -10.17 -6.88
C CYS A 189 -9.91 -11.63 -6.40
N LEU A 190 -9.31 -12.55 -7.16
CA LEU A 190 -9.24 -13.97 -6.78
C LEU A 190 -8.40 -14.18 -5.52
N TRP A 191 -7.30 -13.43 -5.37
CA TRP A 191 -6.47 -13.47 -4.16
C TRP A 191 -7.28 -13.25 -2.87
N ARG A 192 -8.30 -12.36 -2.92
CA ARG A 192 -9.22 -12.10 -1.81
C ARG A 192 -9.88 -13.40 -1.30
N PHE A 193 -10.32 -14.25 -2.22
CA PHE A 193 -11.04 -15.47 -1.88
C PHE A 193 -10.11 -16.66 -1.64
N ASP A 194 -8.94 -16.64 -2.29
CA ASP A 194 -8.00 -17.77 -2.28
C ASP A 194 -7.05 -17.71 -1.08
N TRP A 195 -6.10 -16.77 -1.08
CA TRP A 195 -5.10 -16.66 0.00
C TRP A 195 -5.68 -15.96 1.23
N PHE A 196 -6.46 -14.91 1.00
CA PHE A 196 -7.07 -14.11 2.07
C PHE A 196 -8.37 -14.74 2.60
N LYS A 197 -8.81 -15.87 2.02
CA LYS A 197 -9.94 -16.69 2.47
C LYS A 197 -11.22 -15.89 2.73
N ASN A 198 -11.41 -14.82 1.97
CA ASN A 198 -12.49 -13.84 2.12
C ASN A 198 -12.66 -13.35 3.57
N ALA A 199 -11.54 -13.16 4.29
CA ALA A 199 -11.58 -12.64 5.64
C ALA A 199 -12.27 -11.27 5.68
N ASP A 200 -13.21 -11.11 6.61
CA ASP A 200 -13.94 -9.87 6.78
C ASP A 200 -13.28 -9.02 7.86
N ASN A 201 -12.54 -8.00 7.42
CA ASN A 201 -11.88 -7.00 8.26
C ASN A 201 -11.04 -7.59 9.42
N PRO A 202 -10.13 -8.54 9.15
CA PRO A 202 -9.29 -9.12 10.19
C PRO A 202 -8.43 -8.07 10.89
N THR A 203 -8.32 -8.18 12.20
CA THR A 203 -7.35 -7.43 13.02
C THR A 203 -5.94 -7.97 12.82
N PHE A 204 -4.93 -7.17 13.16
CA PHE A 204 -3.53 -7.56 13.06
C PHE A 204 -2.65 -6.83 14.07
N ALA A 205 -1.49 -7.41 14.35
CA ALA A 205 -0.33 -6.66 14.84
C ALA A 205 0.51 -6.20 13.63
N PHE A 206 1.13 -5.03 13.70
CA PHE A 206 2.01 -4.53 12.64
C PHE A 206 3.32 -3.99 13.17
N ALA A 207 4.35 -4.04 12.33
CA ALA A 207 5.61 -3.34 12.52
C ALA A 207 6.10 -2.75 11.19
N GLN A 208 6.65 -1.55 11.23
CA GLN A 208 7.32 -0.94 10.08
C GLN A 208 8.59 -1.72 9.75
N VAL A 209 8.79 -1.98 8.47
CA VAL A 209 9.89 -2.77 7.92
C VAL A 209 10.42 -2.11 6.66
N ARG A 210 11.66 -2.43 6.30
CA ARG A 210 12.25 -2.09 5.01
C ARG A 210 11.43 -2.74 3.90
N CYS A 211 11.08 -1.96 2.89
CA CYS A 211 10.29 -2.45 1.77
C CYS A 211 10.99 -3.56 0.97
N PRO A 212 10.34 -4.72 0.76
CA PRO A 212 10.77 -5.70 -0.22
C PRO A 212 10.94 -5.08 -1.60
N SER A 213 11.98 -5.47 -2.34
CA SER A 213 12.22 -5.00 -3.71
C SER A 213 11.05 -5.27 -4.65
N ALA A 214 10.28 -6.34 -4.41
CA ALA A 214 9.09 -6.67 -5.18
C ALA A 214 7.98 -5.61 -5.08
N LEU A 215 7.79 -4.99 -3.91
CA LEU A 215 6.83 -3.89 -3.74
C LEU A 215 7.35 -2.60 -4.37
N LEU A 216 8.64 -2.30 -4.19
CA LEU A 216 9.29 -1.13 -4.78
C LEU A 216 9.29 -1.16 -6.31
N ALA A 217 9.49 -2.34 -6.91
CA ALA A 217 9.47 -2.52 -8.35
C ALA A 217 8.08 -2.28 -8.96
N VAL A 218 7.01 -2.50 -8.18
CA VAL A 218 5.63 -2.24 -8.60
C VAL A 218 5.29 -0.76 -8.46
N SER A 219 5.55 -0.16 -7.31
CA SER A 219 5.12 1.21 -7.03
C SER A 219 6.07 2.28 -7.56
N GLY A 220 7.34 1.96 -7.78
CA GLY A 220 8.40 2.93 -8.08
C GLY A 220 8.78 3.84 -6.91
N CYS A 221 8.14 3.71 -5.75
CA CYS A 221 8.30 4.63 -4.64
C CYS A 221 9.11 4.00 -3.50
N LYS A 222 10.31 4.51 -3.22
CA LYS A 222 11.14 4.11 -2.09
C LYS A 222 11.40 5.30 -1.17
N ARG A 223 11.18 5.14 0.14
CA ARG A 223 11.54 6.17 1.12
C ARG A 223 13.06 6.31 1.27
N THR A 224 13.53 7.53 1.54
CA THR A 224 14.95 7.79 1.81
C THR A 224 15.43 7.17 3.12
N ASP A 225 14.52 7.01 4.10
CA ASP A 225 14.77 6.38 5.40
C ASP A 225 14.52 4.86 5.41
N ASP A 226 14.16 4.23 4.29
CA ASP A 226 13.76 2.82 4.22
C ASP A 226 14.82 1.85 4.80
N ASN A 227 16.11 2.19 4.63
CA ASN A 227 17.23 1.39 5.16
C ASN A 227 17.43 1.52 6.69
N SER A 228 16.68 2.41 7.36
CA SER A 228 16.73 2.56 8.83
C SER A 228 15.84 1.56 9.57
N PHE A 229 15.02 0.78 8.85
CA PHE A 229 14.09 -0.19 9.40
C PHE A 229 14.56 -1.64 9.20
N PRO A 230 14.12 -2.60 10.05
CA PRO A 230 14.43 -4.02 9.91
C PRO A 230 13.94 -4.59 8.57
N ALA A 231 14.61 -5.61 8.05
CA ALA A 231 14.11 -6.34 6.88
C ALA A 231 12.73 -7.00 7.17
N ALA A 232 11.87 -7.03 6.16
CA ALA A 232 10.53 -7.61 6.23
C ALA A 232 10.54 -9.12 6.52
#